data_AF-A0A970MRJ5-F1
#
_entry.id   AF-A0A970MRJ5-F1
#
_cell.length_a   1.000
_cell.length_b   1.000
_cell.length_c   1.000
_cell.angle_alpha   90.00
_cell.angle_beta   90.00
_cell.angle_gamma   90.00
#
_symmetry.space_group_name_H-M   'P 1'
#
loop_
_entity.id
_entity.type
_entity.pdbx_description
1 polymer ?
#
loop_
_entity_poly.entity_id
_entity_poly.type
_entity_poly.pdbx_seq_one_letter_code
_entity_poly.pdbx_strand_id
1 'polypeptide(L)'
;MIENYITVNNIAPKEDTQKGYKNRFFNTRIELLNNELCLQLKDNTQKFNEFIGKNTMSSENKALVDILFSKETLELDMTEGFQGNPNIGSVVLNQFDDSDIFKAFANDFKDGDRIFIVSSIFGGTGASGFPLLRKVLQSPNQKDAEGQPLPNWGLVNKAPIGAISVLPYFNVGAATDNSLVNSDTFIDKSKAALSYYKTEDKKLDTLYYIADTNTTTYEHHKGGDEQKNNAHFVELAAAMSILDFVNPQLQQKNIHRKDDKIESTTYKEFGISANVSEIGFANLEDESQKMLINPLSRFLLFRNYMQFVFEKERKYQPYAHRRFNEDFRKENSIKKLESLQSSFFTWLREMENQNRRFSPFNLSTNNAFDFVKGDISLITKPIWSDNIRYKNWARVDNELNRQISKTDKALGNESRFLELFYRATESLINFKS
;
A
#
# COMPACT_ATOMS: atom_id res chain seq x y z
N MET A 1 4.80 9.52 5.82
CA MET A 1 5.46 8.79 4.70
C MET A 1 4.98 9.28 3.34
N ILE A 2 3.67 9.33 3.09
CA ILE A 2 3.09 9.74 1.79
C ILE A 2 3.51 11.15 1.37
N GLU A 3 3.49 12.14 2.26
CA GLU A 3 3.97 13.50 1.94
C GLU A 3 5.42 13.54 1.48
N ASN A 4 6.29 12.73 2.10
CA ASN A 4 7.68 12.60 1.69
C ASN A 4 7.76 11.98 0.28
N TYR A 5 6.92 10.96 -0.01
CA TYR A 5 6.81 10.37 -1.34
C TYR A 5 6.39 11.41 -2.37
N ILE A 6 5.35 12.21 -2.10
CA ILE A 6 4.87 13.27 -3.00
C ILE A 6 5.98 14.29 -3.28
N THR A 7 6.71 14.71 -2.24
CA THR A 7 7.84 15.64 -2.38
C THR A 7 8.91 15.08 -3.33
N VAL A 8 9.29 13.82 -3.17
CA VAL A 8 10.31 13.17 -4.02
C VAL A 8 9.76 12.86 -5.41
N ASN A 9 8.49 12.49 -5.53
CA ASN A 9 7.80 12.24 -6.79
C ASN A 9 7.82 13.46 -7.72
N ASN A 10 7.65 14.66 -7.16
CA ASN A 10 7.61 15.92 -7.90
C ASN A 10 8.97 16.29 -8.53
N ILE A 11 10.08 15.86 -7.94
CA ILE A 11 11.43 16.10 -8.49
C ILE A 11 11.94 14.94 -9.33
N ALA A 12 11.37 13.75 -9.20
CA ALA A 12 11.80 12.55 -9.91
C ALA A 12 11.50 12.68 -11.41
N PRO A 13 12.52 12.64 -12.30
CA PRO A 13 12.29 12.62 -13.74
C PRO A 13 11.40 11.41 -14.08
N LYS A 14 10.31 11.66 -14.80
CA LYS A 14 9.42 10.59 -15.25
C LYS A 14 10.03 9.93 -16.48
N GLU A 15 9.87 8.62 -16.60
CA GLU A 15 10.35 7.88 -17.77
C GLU A 15 9.78 8.51 -19.04
N ASP A 16 10.67 8.93 -19.93
CA ASP A 16 10.34 9.66 -21.16
C ASP A 16 11.37 9.30 -22.22
N THR A 17 10.95 8.52 -23.22
CA THR A 17 11.85 8.06 -24.28
C THR A 17 12.38 9.21 -25.16
N GLN A 18 11.61 10.29 -25.33
CA GLN A 18 12.00 11.43 -26.17
C GLN A 18 13.08 12.27 -25.48
N LYS A 19 12.93 12.51 -24.18
CA LYS A 19 13.95 13.17 -23.34
C LYS A 19 15.08 12.24 -22.94
N GLY A 20 14.93 10.95 -23.25
CA GLY A 20 15.86 9.89 -22.87
C GLY A 20 15.85 9.56 -21.38
N TYR A 21 14.91 10.08 -20.59
CA TYR A 21 14.82 9.82 -19.14
C TYR A 21 14.43 8.37 -18.88
N LYS A 22 15.18 7.72 -18.00
CA LYS A 22 15.00 6.30 -17.68
C LYS A 22 14.37 6.07 -16.31
N ASN A 23 14.41 7.05 -15.42
CA ASN A 23 14.02 6.86 -14.04
C ASN A 23 12.61 6.28 -13.87
N ARG A 24 12.55 5.17 -13.13
CA ARG A 24 11.29 4.59 -12.64
C ARG A 24 11.15 4.61 -11.11
N PHE A 25 12.12 5.17 -10.38
CA PHE A 25 11.90 5.44 -8.95
C PHE A 25 10.89 6.58 -8.79
N PHE A 26 9.94 6.42 -7.87
CA PHE A 26 8.92 7.42 -7.58
C PHE A 26 8.19 7.92 -8.84
N ASN A 27 7.93 7.02 -9.80
CA ASN A 27 7.30 7.38 -11.08
C ASN A 27 5.79 7.61 -10.90
N THR A 28 5.12 6.75 -10.15
CA THR A 28 3.66 6.77 -9.91
C THR A 28 3.25 8.01 -9.12
N ARG A 29 2.44 8.90 -9.69
CA ARG A 29 1.85 10.02 -8.96
C ARG A 29 0.87 9.49 -7.90
N ILE A 30 1.00 9.97 -6.67
CA ILE A 30 0.06 9.69 -5.57
C ILE A 30 -0.47 11.04 -5.11
N GLU A 31 -1.78 11.14 -4.98
CA GLU A 31 -2.47 12.32 -4.48
C GLU A 31 -3.44 11.91 -3.38
N LEU A 32 -3.57 12.76 -2.38
CA LEU A 32 -4.54 12.58 -1.31
C LEU A 32 -5.77 13.41 -1.65
N LEU A 33 -6.95 12.79 -1.62
CA LEU A 33 -8.21 13.51 -1.80
C LEU A 33 -8.35 14.55 -0.69
N ASN A 34 -8.56 15.81 -1.06
CA ASN A 34 -8.60 16.96 -0.14
C ASN A 34 -7.38 17.11 0.80
N ASN A 35 -6.22 16.54 0.43
CA ASN A 35 -5.03 16.45 1.29
C ASN A 35 -5.24 15.68 2.61
N GLU A 36 -6.29 14.84 2.69
CA GLU A 36 -6.60 14.05 3.86
C GLU A 36 -6.29 12.57 3.64
N LEU A 37 -5.75 11.90 4.66
CA LEU A 37 -5.45 10.46 4.62
C LEU A 37 -6.64 9.61 5.07
N CYS A 38 -7.43 10.13 6.01
CA CYS A 38 -8.52 9.41 6.65
C CYS A 38 -9.82 10.20 6.43
N LEU A 39 -10.87 9.51 5.97
CA LEU A 39 -12.20 10.08 5.97
C LEU A 39 -12.67 10.24 7.41
N GLN A 40 -12.85 11.48 7.85
CA GLN A 40 -13.42 11.78 9.14
C GLN A 40 -14.95 11.70 9.05
N LEU A 41 -15.55 10.86 9.88
CA LEU A 41 -17.00 10.78 10.01
C LEU A 41 -17.47 11.95 10.87
N LYS A 42 -18.54 12.65 10.45
CA LYS A 42 -19.18 13.68 11.28
C LYS A 42 -19.65 13.04 12.59
N ASP A 43 -19.45 13.73 13.71
CA ASP A 43 -19.87 13.32 15.06
C ASP A 43 -19.32 11.96 15.55
N ASN A 44 -18.07 11.61 15.19
CA ASN A 44 -17.41 10.40 15.70
C ASN A 44 -16.82 10.54 17.12
N THR A 45 -16.93 11.72 17.76
CA THR A 45 -16.35 12.00 19.09
C THR A 45 -17.25 11.62 20.27
N GLN A 46 -18.32 10.87 20.02
CA GLN A 46 -19.34 10.53 21.00
C GLN A 46 -19.53 9.02 21.10
N LYS A 47 -20.22 8.56 22.14
CA LYS A 47 -20.56 7.15 22.31
C LYS A 47 -21.59 6.70 21.28
N PHE A 48 -21.65 5.40 20.99
CA PHE A 48 -22.61 4.89 20.00
C PHE A 48 -24.08 5.20 20.35
N ASN A 49 -24.45 5.20 21.64
CA ASN A 49 -25.78 5.57 22.11
C ASN A 49 -26.18 7.02 21.80
N GLU A 50 -25.24 7.96 21.92
CA GLU A 50 -25.38 9.38 21.61
C GLU A 50 -25.44 9.56 20.09
N PHE A 51 -24.58 8.84 19.36
CA PHE A 51 -24.53 8.85 17.90
C PHE A 51 -25.86 8.47 17.24
N ILE A 52 -26.49 7.38 17.69
CA ILE A 52 -27.80 6.99 17.14
C ILE A 52 -28.95 7.86 17.67
N GLY A 53 -28.66 8.84 18.54
CA GLY A 53 -29.68 9.69 19.17
C GLY A 53 -30.59 8.91 20.11
N LYS A 54 -30.10 7.85 20.77
CA LYS A 54 -30.94 6.98 21.62
C LYS A 54 -31.74 7.80 22.64
N ASN A 55 -31.14 8.86 23.19
CA ASN A 55 -31.77 9.71 24.19
C ASN A 55 -33.01 10.46 23.68
N THR A 56 -33.07 10.78 22.39
CA THR A 56 -34.19 11.51 21.76
C THR A 56 -35.29 10.59 21.21
N MET A 57 -35.07 9.27 21.23
CA MET A 57 -36.04 8.28 20.76
C MET A 57 -37.24 8.12 21.71
N SER A 58 -38.38 7.67 21.16
CA SER A 58 -39.53 7.22 21.93
C SER A 58 -39.18 5.99 22.80
N SER A 59 -40.01 5.71 23.81
CA SER A 59 -39.81 4.57 24.71
C SER A 59 -39.78 3.23 23.96
N GLU A 60 -40.61 3.08 22.93
CA GLU A 60 -40.70 1.88 22.09
C GLU A 60 -39.42 1.70 21.27
N ASN A 61 -38.91 2.79 20.69
CA ASN A 61 -37.66 2.76 19.93
C ASN A 61 -36.44 2.53 20.82
N LYS A 62 -36.42 3.09 22.03
CA LYS A 62 -35.39 2.79 23.05
C LYS A 62 -35.38 1.31 23.42
N ALA A 63 -36.56 0.73 23.66
CA ALA A 63 -36.69 -0.69 23.96
C ALA A 63 -36.22 -1.56 22.78
N LEU A 64 -36.53 -1.18 21.54
CA LEU A 64 -36.03 -1.90 20.36
C LEU A 64 -34.50 -1.83 20.25
N VAL A 65 -33.90 -0.65 20.49
CA VAL A 65 -32.44 -0.50 20.53
C VAL A 65 -31.81 -1.37 21.61
N ASP A 66 -32.41 -1.42 22.81
CA ASP A 66 -31.92 -2.26 23.92
C ASP A 66 -32.09 -3.77 23.68
N ILE A 67 -32.95 -4.17 22.74
CA ILE A 67 -33.06 -5.56 22.27
C ILE A 67 -31.99 -5.88 21.23
N LEU A 68 -31.66 -4.92 20.36
CA LEU A 68 -30.74 -5.12 19.24
C LEU A 68 -29.26 -4.99 19.63
N PHE A 69 -28.95 -4.19 20.64
CA PHE A 69 -27.57 -3.90 21.06
C PHE A 69 -27.38 -4.13 22.55
N SER A 70 -26.24 -4.74 22.91
CA SER A 70 -25.85 -4.87 24.31
C SER A 70 -25.50 -3.50 24.90
N LYS A 71 -25.56 -3.38 26.24
CA LYS A 71 -25.17 -2.14 26.92
C LYS A 71 -23.71 -1.79 26.64
N GLU A 72 -22.84 -2.79 26.63
CA GLU A 72 -21.42 -2.63 26.33
C GLU A 72 -21.22 -2.08 24.92
N THR A 73 -22.02 -2.53 23.94
CA THR A 73 -21.98 -2.06 22.55
C THR A 73 -22.43 -0.60 22.44
N LEU A 74 -23.46 -0.21 23.19
CA LEU A 74 -24.01 1.15 23.20
C LEU A 74 -23.07 2.18 23.84
N GLU A 75 -22.18 1.75 24.72
CA GLU A 75 -21.23 2.60 25.43
C GLU A 75 -19.86 2.72 24.73
N LEU A 76 -19.68 2.09 23.56
CA LEU A 76 -18.43 2.14 22.80
C LEU A 76 -18.11 3.56 22.32
N ASP A 77 -16.84 3.93 22.46
CA ASP A 77 -16.28 5.16 21.91
C ASP A 77 -16.00 4.98 20.41
N MET A 78 -16.63 5.80 19.57
CA MET A 78 -16.51 5.67 18.13
C MET A 78 -15.21 6.26 17.56
N THR A 79 -14.43 7.00 18.34
CA THR A 79 -13.11 7.51 17.94
C THR A 79 -12.06 6.39 17.84
N GLU A 80 -12.23 5.32 18.60
CA GLU A 80 -11.35 4.14 18.61
C GLU A 80 -11.72 3.11 17.51
N GLY A 81 -12.65 3.45 16.61
CA GLY A 81 -13.19 2.55 15.59
C GLY A 81 -14.24 1.57 16.15
N PHE A 82 -14.81 0.71 15.30
CA PHE A 82 -15.96 -0.13 15.71
C PHE A 82 -15.59 -1.37 16.55
N GLN A 83 -14.35 -1.47 17.03
CA GLN A 83 -13.82 -2.54 17.91
C GLN A 83 -14.22 -3.97 17.52
N GLY A 84 -14.26 -4.27 16.22
CA GLY A 84 -14.62 -5.60 15.73
C GLY A 84 -16.11 -5.90 15.69
N ASN A 85 -16.99 -4.89 15.71
CA ASN A 85 -18.45 -5.01 15.60
C ASN A 85 -18.97 -4.49 14.25
N PRO A 86 -19.19 -5.36 13.25
CA PRO A 86 -19.69 -4.94 11.94
C PRO A 86 -21.07 -4.26 11.97
N ASN A 87 -21.93 -4.64 12.94
CA ASN A 87 -23.28 -4.09 13.05
C ASN A 87 -23.30 -2.59 13.40
N ILE A 88 -22.26 -2.09 14.08
CA ILE A 88 -22.11 -0.65 14.37
C ILE A 88 -21.66 0.07 13.10
N GLY A 89 -20.65 -0.49 12.44
CA GLY A 89 -20.09 0.12 11.23
C GLY A 89 -21.11 0.25 10.11
N SER A 90 -22.07 -0.67 9.97
CA SER A 90 -23.13 -0.53 8.96
C SER A 90 -24.11 0.62 9.25
N VAL A 91 -24.28 1.02 10.52
CA VAL A 91 -25.11 2.16 10.92
C VAL A 91 -24.35 3.47 10.70
N VAL A 92 -23.10 3.54 11.16
CA VAL A 92 -22.28 4.75 11.11
C VAL A 92 -21.89 5.10 9.68
N LEU A 93 -21.50 4.11 8.88
CA LEU A 93 -21.00 4.34 7.54
C LEU A 93 -22.13 4.66 6.53
N ASN A 94 -23.41 4.56 6.90
CA ASN A 94 -24.50 5.06 6.03
C ASN A 94 -24.51 6.59 5.91
N GLN A 95 -23.66 7.31 6.66
CA GLN A 95 -23.50 8.76 6.58
C GLN A 95 -22.51 9.23 5.49
N PHE A 96 -22.10 8.36 4.56
CA PHE A 96 -21.20 8.73 3.45
C PHE A 96 -21.75 9.84 2.55
N ASP A 97 -23.05 10.13 2.59
CA ASP A 97 -23.73 11.11 1.75
C ASP A 97 -23.32 12.57 2.03
N ASP A 98 -22.65 12.85 3.15
CA ASP A 98 -22.40 14.22 3.63
C ASP A 98 -20.90 14.52 3.85
N SER A 99 -20.05 14.23 2.85
CA SER A 99 -18.65 14.63 2.91
C SER A 99 -18.14 15.27 1.62
N ASP A 100 -17.46 16.41 1.78
CA ASP A 100 -16.72 17.12 0.72
C ASP A 100 -15.71 16.21 0.00
N ILE A 101 -15.31 15.10 0.63
CA ILE A 101 -14.43 14.09 0.06
C ILE A 101 -15.08 13.38 -1.12
N PHE A 102 -16.36 12.98 -1.05
CA PHE A 102 -17.04 12.36 -2.20
C PHE A 102 -17.24 13.35 -3.34
N LYS A 103 -17.46 14.62 -3.03
CA LYS A 103 -17.53 15.70 -4.02
C LYS A 103 -16.18 15.90 -4.71
N ALA A 104 -15.08 15.94 -3.97
CA ALA A 104 -13.73 16.01 -4.51
C ALA A 104 -13.38 14.78 -5.35
N PHE A 105 -13.65 13.59 -4.83
CA PHE A 105 -13.48 12.32 -5.54
C PHE A 105 -14.21 12.31 -6.88
N ALA A 106 -15.49 12.70 -6.88
CA ALA A 106 -16.30 12.72 -8.09
C ALA A 106 -15.84 13.80 -9.09
N ASN A 107 -15.42 14.98 -8.60
CA ASN A 107 -14.84 16.03 -9.44
C ASN A 107 -13.57 15.58 -10.18
N ASP A 108 -12.67 14.88 -9.49
CA ASP A 108 -11.40 14.43 -10.06
C ASP A 108 -11.52 13.21 -10.96
N PHE A 109 -12.62 12.46 -10.84
CA PHE A 109 -12.86 11.22 -11.57
C PHE A 109 -13.03 11.44 -13.08
N LYS A 110 -12.35 10.63 -13.89
CA LYS A 110 -12.35 10.71 -15.36
C LYS A 110 -12.74 9.39 -15.99
N ASP A 111 -13.13 9.46 -17.26
CA ASP A 111 -13.39 8.27 -18.05
C ASP A 111 -12.12 7.43 -18.18
N GLY A 112 -12.26 6.11 -17.98
CA GLY A 112 -11.14 5.16 -17.93
C GLY A 112 -10.53 4.95 -16.54
N ASP A 113 -10.88 5.75 -15.53
CA ASP A 113 -10.45 5.53 -14.16
C ASP A 113 -11.04 4.22 -13.59
N ARG A 114 -10.33 3.64 -12.62
CA ARG A 114 -10.72 2.39 -11.95
C ARG A 114 -10.69 2.57 -10.44
N ILE A 115 -11.56 1.85 -9.76
CA ILE A 115 -11.67 1.89 -8.29
C ILE A 115 -11.09 0.60 -7.73
N PHE A 116 -10.26 0.71 -6.69
CA PHE A 116 -9.76 -0.44 -5.96
C PHE A 116 -10.00 -0.27 -4.46
N ILE A 117 -10.66 -1.24 -3.84
CA ILE A 117 -11.00 -1.20 -2.41
C ILE A 117 -10.11 -2.17 -1.63
N VAL A 118 -9.40 -1.67 -0.61
CA VAL A 118 -8.61 -2.50 0.31
C VAL A 118 -9.36 -2.61 1.62
N SER A 119 -9.68 -3.82 2.06
CA SER A 119 -10.39 -4.06 3.32
C SER A 119 -9.84 -5.27 4.08
N SER A 120 -10.01 -5.28 5.41
CA SER A 120 -9.84 -6.46 6.24
C SER A 120 -11.21 -6.99 6.67
N ILE A 121 -11.38 -8.30 6.64
CA ILE A 121 -12.69 -8.95 6.90
C ILE A 121 -12.90 -9.35 8.36
N PHE A 122 -11.83 -9.34 9.15
CA PHE A 122 -11.84 -9.76 10.55
C PHE A 122 -11.88 -8.58 11.54
N GLY A 123 -11.65 -7.36 11.05
CA GLY A 123 -11.87 -6.13 11.80
C GLY A 123 -13.32 -5.63 11.69
N GLY A 124 -13.74 -4.71 12.56
CA GLY A 124 -15.11 -4.18 12.58
C GLY A 124 -15.40 -3.22 11.42
N THR A 125 -14.48 -2.29 11.17
CA THR A 125 -14.60 -1.23 10.14
C THR A 125 -14.50 -1.76 8.73
N GLY A 126 -13.47 -2.57 8.42
CA GLY A 126 -13.30 -3.13 7.09
C GLY A 126 -14.46 -4.04 6.68
N ALA A 127 -14.87 -4.95 7.57
CA ALA A 127 -15.90 -5.94 7.29
C ALA A 127 -17.26 -5.31 6.96
N SER A 128 -17.63 -4.25 7.69
CA SER A 128 -18.90 -3.54 7.52
C SER A 128 -18.85 -2.47 6.42
N GLY A 129 -17.72 -1.76 6.30
CA GLY A 129 -17.58 -0.64 5.40
C GLY A 129 -17.41 -1.03 3.95
N PHE A 130 -16.76 -2.14 3.65
CA PHE A 130 -16.52 -2.53 2.26
C PHE A 130 -17.80 -2.72 1.45
N PRO A 131 -18.79 -3.54 1.89
CA PRO A 131 -20.01 -3.72 1.12
C PRO A 131 -20.84 -2.44 1.00
N LEU A 132 -20.78 -1.58 2.02
CA LEU A 132 -21.51 -0.33 2.01
C LEU A 132 -20.89 0.70 1.06
N LEU A 133 -19.57 0.89 1.13
CA LEU A 133 -18.84 1.78 0.22
C LEU A 133 -19.07 1.37 -1.23
N ARG A 134 -18.97 0.06 -1.52
CA ARG A 134 -19.28 -0.50 -2.83
C ARG A 134 -20.73 -0.21 -3.26
N LYS A 135 -21.69 -0.28 -2.33
CA LYS A 135 -23.10 0.08 -2.60
C LYS A 135 -23.27 1.57 -2.91
N VAL A 136 -22.61 2.45 -2.17
CA VAL A 136 -22.64 3.90 -2.41
C VAL A 136 -22.10 4.22 -3.79
N LEU A 137 -20.93 3.68 -4.16
CA LEU A 137 -20.29 3.87 -5.47
C LEU A 137 -21.17 3.41 -6.65
N GLN A 138 -21.94 2.32 -6.44
CA GLN A 138 -22.85 1.78 -7.44
C GLN A 138 -24.28 2.33 -7.38
N SER A 139 -24.58 3.22 -6.44
CA SER A 139 -25.89 3.85 -6.36
C SER A 139 -25.97 5.01 -7.37
N PRO A 140 -27.00 5.03 -8.24
CA PRO A 140 -27.17 6.11 -9.20
C PRO A 140 -27.62 7.40 -8.50
N ASN A 141 -27.31 8.55 -9.11
CA ASN A 141 -27.79 9.87 -8.69
C ASN A 141 -27.44 10.24 -7.25
N GLN A 142 -26.19 9.96 -6.81
CA GLN A 142 -25.74 10.45 -5.51
C GLN A 142 -25.75 11.97 -5.48
N LYS A 143 -26.09 12.50 -4.30
CA LYS A 143 -26.27 13.93 -4.06
C LYS A 143 -25.36 14.38 -2.93
N ASP A 144 -24.95 15.64 -2.96
CA ASP A 144 -24.31 16.27 -1.82
C ASP A 144 -25.32 16.66 -0.72
N ALA A 145 -24.80 17.22 0.37
CA ALA A 145 -25.57 17.68 1.52
C ALA A 145 -26.67 18.69 1.16
N GLU A 146 -26.44 19.49 0.10
CA GLU A 146 -27.37 20.46 -0.44
C GLU A 146 -28.39 19.86 -1.43
N GLY A 147 -28.36 18.53 -1.62
CA GLY A 147 -29.24 17.80 -2.51
C GLY A 147 -28.91 17.95 -4.00
N GLN A 148 -27.74 18.48 -4.35
CA GLN A 148 -27.27 18.62 -5.71
C GLN A 148 -26.59 17.33 -6.19
N PRO A 149 -26.81 16.88 -7.43
CA PRO A 149 -26.12 15.71 -7.97
C PRO A 149 -24.59 15.87 -7.94
N LEU A 150 -23.89 14.82 -7.52
CA LEU A 150 -22.43 14.82 -7.55
C LEU A 150 -21.92 14.85 -9.02
N PRO A 151 -20.91 15.68 -9.33
CA PRO A 151 -20.34 15.79 -10.66
C PRO A 151 -19.69 14.47 -11.10
N ASN A 152 -19.74 14.14 -12.38
CA ASN A 152 -19.16 12.91 -12.97
C ASN A 152 -19.57 11.59 -12.30
N TRP A 153 -20.60 11.56 -11.44
CA TRP A 153 -20.99 10.34 -10.71
C TRP A 153 -21.41 9.20 -11.64
N GLY A 154 -21.91 9.52 -12.83
CA GLY A 154 -22.19 8.54 -13.87
C GLY A 154 -20.94 7.76 -14.33
N LEU A 155 -19.75 8.37 -14.29
CA LEU A 155 -18.48 7.70 -14.58
C LEU A 155 -18.05 6.81 -13.41
N VAL A 156 -18.15 7.31 -12.18
CA VAL A 156 -17.87 6.54 -10.95
C VAL A 156 -18.71 5.26 -10.91
N ASN A 157 -20.02 5.39 -11.19
CA ASN A 157 -20.97 4.29 -11.17
C ASN A 157 -20.63 3.18 -12.18
N LYS A 158 -20.02 3.57 -13.29
CA LYS A 158 -19.63 2.69 -14.41
C LYS A 158 -18.17 2.26 -14.34
N ALA A 159 -17.38 2.73 -13.40
CA ALA A 159 -15.97 2.39 -13.33
C ALA A 159 -15.77 0.91 -12.98
N PRO A 160 -14.73 0.24 -13.52
CA PRO A 160 -14.28 -1.06 -13.02
C PRO A 160 -13.93 -0.99 -11.54
N ILE A 161 -14.41 -1.93 -10.74
CA ILE A 161 -14.16 -2.00 -9.29
C ILE A 161 -13.50 -3.33 -8.94
N GLY A 162 -12.25 -3.24 -8.49
CA GLY A 162 -11.53 -4.34 -7.86
C GLY A 162 -11.55 -4.19 -6.34
N ALA A 163 -11.41 -5.29 -5.61
CA ALA A 163 -11.25 -5.23 -4.17
C ALA A 163 -10.40 -6.37 -3.63
N ILE A 164 -9.67 -6.13 -2.55
CA ILE A 164 -9.01 -7.17 -1.76
C ILE A 164 -9.60 -7.23 -0.37
N SER A 165 -9.90 -8.45 0.08
CA SER A 165 -10.36 -8.74 1.42
C SER A 165 -9.31 -9.57 2.14
N VAL A 166 -8.64 -8.95 3.11
CA VAL A 166 -7.58 -9.55 3.91
C VAL A 166 -8.21 -10.30 5.09
N LEU A 167 -7.98 -11.62 5.12
CA LEU A 167 -8.36 -12.52 6.21
C LEU A 167 -7.35 -12.40 7.36
N PRO A 168 -7.66 -12.93 8.56
CA PRO A 168 -6.75 -12.90 9.70
C PRO A 168 -5.35 -13.38 9.33
N TYR A 169 -4.33 -12.60 9.69
CA TYR A 169 -2.92 -12.91 9.50
C TYR A 169 -2.05 -12.57 10.72
N PHE A 170 -2.66 -12.07 11.79
CA PHE A 170 -2.02 -11.81 13.07
C PHE A 170 -3.00 -12.05 14.22
N ASN A 171 -2.47 -12.20 15.42
CA ASN A 171 -3.22 -12.22 16.66
C ASN A 171 -2.86 -11.00 17.52
N VAL A 172 -3.71 -10.71 18.49
CA VAL A 172 -3.48 -9.74 19.56
C VAL A 172 -3.43 -10.49 20.89
N GLY A 173 -2.63 -9.98 21.83
CA GLY A 173 -2.54 -10.49 23.19
C GLY A 173 -3.86 -10.38 23.96
N ALA A 174 -3.86 -10.87 25.21
CA ALA A 174 -5.03 -10.77 26.07
C ALA A 174 -5.44 -9.30 26.29
N ALA A 175 -6.75 -9.05 26.26
CA ALA A 175 -7.30 -7.72 26.50
C ALA A 175 -6.94 -7.23 27.92
N THR A 176 -6.36 -6.03 27.99
CA THR A 176 -5.99 -5.39 29.27
C THR A 176 -7.11 -4.51 29.83
N ASP A 177 -8.04 -4.01 28.99
CA ASP A 177 -8.89 -2.86 29.32
C ASP A 177 -10.37 -2.99 28.89
N ASN A 178 -11.01 -4.14 29.13
CA ASN A 178 -12.40 -4.42 28.68
C ASN A 178 -12.61 -4.26 27.15
N SER A 179 -11.55 -4.43 26.37
CA SER A 179 -11.62 -4.42 24.91
C SER A 179 -12.42 -5.61 24.37
N LEU A 180 -13.22 -5.36 23.34
CA LEU A 180 -13.96 -6.40 22.61
C LEU A 180 -13.13 -7.06 21.50
N VAL A 181 -11.89 -6.58 21.27
CA VAL A 181 -10.99 -7.15 20.28
C VAL A 181 -10.39 -8.45 20.82
N ASN A 182 -10.82 -9.58 20.24
CA ASN A 182 -10.32 -10.90 20.59
C ASN A 182 -9.99 -11.71 19.34
N SER A 183 -8.75 -12.20 19.26
CA SER A 183 -8.26 -13.02 18.14
C SER A 183 -9.00 -14.34 18.00
N ASP A 184 -9.47 -14.93 19.09
CA ASP A 184 -10.26 -16.17 19.06
C ASP A 184 -11.54 -16.02 18.24
N THR A 185 -12.07 -14.79 18.15
CA THR A 185 -13.29 -14.48 17.40
C THR A 185 -13.03 -14.11 15.94
N PHE A 186 -11.77 -13.90 15.53
CA PHE A 186 -11.46 -13.42 14.18
C PHE A 186 -11.92 -14.36 13.08
N ILE A 187 -11.73 -15.67 13.27
CA ILE A 187 -12.15 -16.68 12.29
C ILE A 187 -13.67 -16.73 12.16
N ASP A 188 -14.40 -16.70 13.27
CA ASP A 188 -15.86 -16.76 13.26
C ASP A 188 -16.48 -15.48 12.66
N LYS A 189 -15.92 -14.30 13.00
CA LYS A 189 -16.28 -13.03 12.37
C LYS A 189 -16.03 -13.06 10.86
N SER A 190 -14.88 -13.59 10.44
CA SER A 190 -14.55 -13.74 9.02
C SER A 190 -15.53 -14.65 8.29
N LYS A 191 -15.92 -15.79 8.87
CA LYS A 191 -16.92 -16.70 8.29
C LYS A 191 -18.29 -16.03 8.14
N ALA A 192 -18.73 -15.26 9.14
CA ALA A 192 -19.98 -14.52 9.08
C ALA A 192 -19.96 -13.46 7.97
N ALA A 193 -18.88 -12.68 7.89
CA ALA A 193 -18.69 -11.67 6.84
C ALA A 193 -18.58 -12.28 5.43
N LEU A 194 -17.85 -13.39 5.26
CA LEU A 194 -17.76 -14.11 3.98
C LEU A 194 -19.12 -14.64 3.52
N SER A 195 -19.96 -15.10 4.46
CA SER A 195 -21.32 -15.52 4.15
C SER A 195 -22.16 -14.37 3.59
N TYR A 196 -21.96 -13.16 4.09
CA TYR A 196 -22.55 -11.94 3.52
C TYR A 196 -21.91 -11.57 2.17
N TYR A 197 -20.59 -11.70 2.02
CA TYR A 197 -19.88 -11.35 0.78
C TYR A 197 -20.20 -12.28 -0.37
N LYS A 198 -20.70 -13.49 -0.09
CA LYS A 198 -21.30 -14.34 -1.13
C LYS A 198 -22.44 -13.64 -1.88
N THR A 199 -23.15 -12.72 -1.23
CA THR A 199 -24.18 -11.90 -1.88
C THR A 199 -23.61 -10.77 -2.75
N GLU A 200 -22.29 -10.55 -2.72
CA GLU A 200 -21.58 -9.54 -3.49
C GLU A 200 -21.10 -10.06 -4.86
N ASP A 201 -21.38 -11.32 -5.19
CA ASP A 201 -21.18 -11.86 -6.54
C ASP A 201 -21.91 -10.99 -7.59
N LYS A 202 -21.24 -10.75 -8.72
CA LYS A 202 -21.66 -9.84 -9.80
C LYS A 202 -21.81 -8.37 -9.41
N LYS A 203 -21.33 -7.97 -8.24
CA LYS A 203 -21.26 -6.56 -7.83
C LYS A 203 -19.86 -5.95 -7.95
N LEU A 204 -18.84 -6.77 -8.22
CA LEU A 204 -17.44 -6.34 -8.39
C LEU A 204 -16.84 -7.00 -9.62
N ASP A 205 -15.84 -6.38 -10.24
CA ASP A 205 -15.13 -6.98 -11.37
C ASP A 205 -14.16 -8.06 -10.89
N THR A 206 -13.35 -7.73 -9.88
CA THR A 206 -12.38 -8.67 -9.31
C THR A 206 -12.37 -8.59 -7.81
N LEU A 207 -12.46 -9.74 -7.14
CA LEU A 207 -12.33 -9.86 -5.69
C LEU A 207 -11.15 -10.78 -5.34
N TYR A 208 -10.16 -10.21 -4.65
CA TYR A 208 -8.98 -10.90 -4.18
C TYR A 208 -9.16 -11.30 -2.71
N TYR A 209 -8.71 -12.49 -2.36
CA TYR A 209 -8.59 -12.95 -0.98
C TYR A 209 -7.15 -13.29 -0.65
N ILE A 210 -6.74 -12.97 0.57
CA ILE A 210 -5.45 -13.37 1.10
C ILE A 210 -5.57 -13.68 2.59
N ALA A 211 -4.92 -14.75 3.01
CA ALA A 211 -4.90 -15.22 4.38
C ALA A 211 -3.52 -15.77 4.73
N ASP A 212 -3.18 -15.76 6.02
CA ASP A 212 -2.03 -16.50 6.51
C ASP A 212 -2.33 -17.13 7.87
N THR A 213 -2.14 -18.44 7.97
CA THR A 213 -2.34 -19.18 9.22
C THR A 213 -1.16 -19.04 10.17
N ASN A 214 0.01 -18.61 9.69
CA ASN A 214 1.19 -18.40 10.53
C ASN A 214 1.21 -16.97 11.06
N THR A 215 0.52 -16.78 12.17
CA THR A 215 0.30 -15.46 12.78
C THR A 215 1.44 -15.07 13.72
N THR A 216 1.76 -13.77 13.73
CA THR A 216 2.49 -13.10 14.83
C THR A 216 1.47 -12.58 15.85
N THR A 217 1.80 -12.62 17.14
CA THR A 217 0.97 -12.01 18.20
C THR A 217 1.52 -10.63 18.57
N TYR A 218 0.70 -9.60 18.50
CA TYR A 218 1.04 -8.23 18.90
C TYR A 218 0.47 -7.88 20.27
N GLU A 219 1.01 -6.83 20.88
CA GLU A 219 0.42 -6.25 22.08
C GLU A 219 -1.00 -5.75 21.79
N HIS A 220 -1.87 -5.88 22.80
CA HIS A 220 -3.27 -5.54 22.64
C HIS A 220 -3.45 -4.02 22.80
N HIS A 221 -3.96 -3.37 21.74
CA HIS A 221 -4.42 -1.99 21.78
C HIS A 221 -5.83 -1.90 21.18
N LYS A 222 -6.70 -1.03 21.73
CA LYS A 222 -8.07 -0.84 21.25
C LYS A 222 -8.14 -0.17 19.88
N GLY A 223 -7.15 0.66 19.57
CA GLY A 223 -7.04 1.47 18.36
C GLY A 223 -6.02 2.59 18.52
N GLY A 224 -5.94 3.47 17.53
CA GLY A 224 -5.19 4.74 17.61
C GLY A 224 -3.67 4.59 17.46
N ASP A 225 -2.95 5.63 17.88
CA ASP A 225 -1.51 5.78 17.63
C ASP A 225 -0.66 4.68 18.26
N GLU A 226 -1.13 4.02 19.32
CA GLU A 226 -0.42 2.92 19.99
C GLU A 226 -0.53 1.59 19.24
N GLN A 227 -1.50 1.44 18.32
CA GLN A 227 -1.67 0.24 17.51
C GLN A 227 -0.65 0.18 16.35
N LYS A 228 0.63 -0.01 16.68
CA LYS A 228 1.74 -0.06 15.72
C LYS A 228 2.16 -1.51 15.43
N ASN A 229 1.40 -2.17 14.57
CA ASN A 229 1.77 -3.51 14.09
C ASN A 229 2.93 -3.41 13.08
N ASN A 230 3.88 -4.33 13.18
CA ASN A 230 4.96 -4.46 12.21
C ASN A 230 4.41 -4.88 10.83
N ALA A 231 5.00 -4.38 9.75
CA ALA A 231 4.64 -4.76 8.40
C ALA A 231 4.70 -6.28 8.15
N HIS A 232 3.75 -6.81 7.39
CA HIS A 232 3.62 -8.25 7.10
C HIS A 232 3.68 -8.55 5.59
N PHE A 233 4.17 -9.74 5.21
CA PHE A 233 4.22 -10.15 3.80
C PHE A 233 2.82 -10.19 3.14
N VAL A 234 1.79 -10.51 3.92
CA VAL A 234 0.38 -10.44 3.49
C VAL A 234 0.02 -9.06 2.97
N GLU A 235 0.52 -7.99 3.59
CA GLU A 235 0.24 -6.61 3.16
C GLU A 235 0.96 -6.28 1.84
N LEU A 236 2.20 -6.77 1.67
CA LEU A 236 2.93 -6.66 0.40
C LEU A 236 2.21 -7.41 -0.73
N ALA A 237 1.85 -8.67 -0.49
CA ALA A 237 1.12 -9.48 -1.46
C ALA A 237 -0.27 -8.90 -1.76
N ALA A 238 -0.93 -8.30 -0.76
CA ALA A 238 -2.17 -7.58 -0.96
C ALA A 238 -1.98 -6.36 -1.87
N ALA A 239 -0.93 -5.57 -1.68
CA ALA A 239 -0.63 -4.42 -2.55
C ALA A 239 -0.36 -4.84 -4.02
N MET A 240 0.19 -6.03 -4.26
CA MET A 240 0.40 -6.57 -5.61
C MET A 240 -0.93 -6.79 -6.37
N SER A 241 -2.04 -7.03 -5.68
CA SER A 241 -3.35 -7.20 -6.31
C SER A 241 -3.84 -5.94 -7.03
N ILE A 242 -3.44 -4.75 -6.56
CA ILE A 242 -3.73 -3.48 -7.22
C ILE A 242 -3.06 -3.46 -8.60
N LEU A 243 -1.80 -3.90 -8.67
CA LEU A 243 -1.02 -3.94 -9.90
C LEU A 243 -1.55 -4.98 -10.90
N ASP A 244 -2.00 -6.14 -10.40
CA ASP A 244 -2.71 -7.12 -11.23
C ASP A 244 -4.00 -6.50 -11.82
N PHE A 245 -4.83 -5.87 -10.99
CA PHE A 245 -6.11 -5.31 -11.41
C PHE A 245 -5.98 -4.21 -12.47
N VAL A 246 -5.00 -3.31 -12.32
CA VAL A 246 -4.78 -2.22 -13.28
C VAL A 246 -4.00 -2.64 -14.53
N ASN A 247 -3.44 -3.85 -14.56
CA ASN A 247 -2.61 -4.32 -15.67
C ASN A 247 -3.45 -4.44 -16.97
N PRO A 248 -3.12 -3.67 -18.04
CA PRO A 248 -3.85 -3.75 -19.31
C PRO A 248 -3.82 -5.14 -19.95
N GLN A 249 -2.73 -5.90 -19.76
CA GLN A 249 -2.57 -7.25 -20.30
C GLN A 249 -3.47 -8.28 -19.61
N LEU A 250 -3.90 -7.99 -18.38
CA LEU A 250 -4.79 -8.85 -17.59
C LEU A 250 -6.25 -8.39 -17.62
N GLN A 251 -6.56 -7.29 -18.33
CA GLN A 251 -7.90 -6.70 -18.35
C GLN A 251 -8.99 -7.71 -18.73
N GLN A 252 -8.77 -8.52 -19.77
CA GLN A 252 -9.74 -9.54 -20.22
C GLN A 252 -9.92 -10.70 -19.22
N LYS A 253 -8.95 -10.92 -18.33
CA LYS A 253 -9.03 -11.93 -17.26
C LYS A 253 -9.67 -11.38 -15.99
N ASN A 254 -9.54 -10.07 -15.78
CA ASN A 254 -9.94 -9.43 -14.53
C ASN A 254 -11.34 -8.80 -14.61
N ILE A 255 -11.74 -8.32 -15.78
CA ILE A 255 -12.94 -7.51 -15.97
C ILE A 255 -13.84 -8.17 -17.00
N HIS A 256 -15.03 -8.61 -16.57
CA HIS A 256 -16.04 -9.27 -17.41
C HIS A 256 -17.33 -8.44 -17.41
N ARG A 257 -17.42 -7.51 -18.37
CA ARG A 257 -18.54 -6.57 -18.48
C ARG A 257 -19.17 -6.56 -19.86
N LYS A 258 -20.48 -6.31 -19.91
CA LYS A 258 -21.27 -6.06 -21.11
C LYS A 258 -22.22 -4.89 -20.87
N ASP A 259 -22.21 -3.89 -21.75
CA ASP A 259 -23.04 -2.68 -21.64
C ASP A 259 -22.97 -2.04 -20.24
N ASP A 260 -21.75 -1.85 -19.72
CA ASP A 260 -21.43 -1.35 -18.37
C ASP A 260 -21.93 -2.20 -17.19
N LYS A 261 -22.50 -3.38 -17.44
CA LYS A 261 -22.93 -4.33 -16.41
C LYS A 261 -21.92 -5.45 -16.20
N ILE A 262 -21.69 -5.79 -14.94
CA ILE A 262 -20.82 -6.90 -14.54
C ILE A 262 -21.55 -8.21 -14.83
N GLU A 263 -21.00 -9.05 -15.71
CA GLU A 263 -21.58 -10.36 -16.02
C GLU A 263 -21.17 -11.41 -14.98
N SER A 264 -19.92 -11.34 -14.52
CA SER A 264 -19.34 -12.23 -13.52
C SER A 264 -18.21 -11.55 -12.76
N THR A 265 -18.07 -11.86 -11.47
CA THR A 265 -16.91 -11.45 -10.66
C THR A 265 -15.78 -12.47 -10.79
N THR A 266 -14.55 -12.00 -11.06
CA THR A 266 -13.35 -12.82 -11.02
C THR A 266 -12.83 -12.92 -9.59
N TYR A 267 -12.65 -14.15 -9.10
CA TYR A 267 -12.10 -14.41 -7.77
C TYR A 267 -10.62 -14.84 -7.89
N LYS A 268 -9.75 -14.26 -7.06
CA LYS A 268 -8.32 -14.54 -7.06
C LYS A 268 -7.77 -14.71 -5.65
N GLU A 269 -6.74 -15.54 -5.54
CA GLU A 269 -5.98 -15.77 -4.31
C GLU A 269 -4.49 -15.64 -4.60
N PHE A 270 -3.69 -15.34 -3.57
CA PHE A 270 -2.24 -15.31 -3.68
C PHE A 270 -1.64 -16.58 -3.06
N GLY A 271 -0.76 -17.26 -3.80
CA GLY A 271 -0.06 -18.45 -3.36
C GLY A 271 1.46 -18.30 -3.42
N ILE A 272 2.15 -19.03 -2.53
CA ILE A 272 3.59 -19.26 -2.58
C ILE A 272 3.87 -20.72 -2.96
N SER A 273 5.04 -20.99 -3.54
CA SER A 273 5.35 -22.31 -4.13
C SER A 273 5.48 -23.44 -3.10
N ALA A 274 5.73 -23.13 -1.82
CA ALA A 274 5.80 -24.08 -0.73
C ALA A 274 5.44 -23.45 0.62
N ASN A 275 4.91 -24.25 1.55
CA ASN A 275 4.68 -23.82 2.92
C ASN A 275 6.00 -23.70 3.69
N VAL A 276 6.52 -22.48 3.81
CA VAL A 276 7.77 -22.16 4.49
C VAL A 276 7.57 -21.14 5.61
N SER A 277 8.47 -21.15 6.59
CA SER A 277 8.54 -20.14 7.67
C SER A 277 9.29 -18.87 7.25
N GLU A 278 10.24 -18.98 6.32
CA GLU A 278 10.97 -17.85 5.72
C GLU A 278 10.73 -17.82 4.22
N ILE A 279 10.04 -16.78 3.76
CA ILE A 279 9.72 -16.52 2.36
C ILE A 279 10.88 -15.71 1.78
N GLY A 280 11.56 -16.29 0.81
CA GLY A 280 12.48 -15.60 -0.09
C GLY A 280 11.89 -15.46 -1.49
N PHE A 281 12.63 -14.82 -2.40
CA PHE A 281 12.20 -14.67 -3.79
C PHE A 281 12.00 -16.01 -4.52
N ALA A 282 12.79 -17.05 -4.20
CA ALA A 282 12.65 -18.39 -4.77
C ALA A 282 11.33 -19.09 -4.41
N ASN A 283 10.61 -18.59 -3.40
CA ASN A 283 9.30 -19.10 -3.00
C ASN A 283 8.13 -18.43 -3.74
N LEU A 284 8.42 -17.45 -4.59
CA LEU A 284 7.44 -16.71 -5.36
C LEU A 284 7.41 -17.20 -6.81
N GLU A 285 6.24 -17.17 -7.44
CA GLU A 285 6.07 -17.45 -8.86
C GLU A 285 6.67 -16.35 -9.75
N ASP A 286 6.90 -16.65 -11.04
CA ASP A 286 7.61 -15.78 -11.99
C ASP A 286 7.05 -14.35 -12.06
N GLU A 287 5.73 -14.19 -12.10
CA GLU A 287 5.10 -12.86 -12.15
C GLU A 287 5.40 -12.05 -10.89
N SER A 288 5.30 -12.67 -9.71
CA SER A 288 5.63 -12.06 -8.42
C SER A 288 7.11 -11.70 -8.33
N GLN A 289 7.99 -12.58 -8.83
CA GLN A 289 9.43 -12.32 -8.90
C GLN A 289 9.75 -11.12 -9.79
N LYS A 290 9.18 -11.06 -11.01
CA LYS A 290 9.36 -9.93 -11.95
C LYS A 290 8.94 -8.60 -11.31
N MET A 291 7.84 -8.60 -10.56
CA MET A 291 7.31 -7.41 -9.89
C MET A 291 8.19 -6.92 -8.73
N LEU A 292 8.77 -7.84 -7.94
CA LEU A 292 9.44 -7.48 -6.69
C LEU A 292 10.96 -7.39 -6.81
N ILE A 293 11.61 -8.34 -7.48
CA ILE A 293 13.06 -8.53 -7.42
C ILE A 293 13.80 -7.27 -7.89
N ASN A 294 13.53 -6.80 -9.11
CA ASN A 294 14.25 -5.67 -9.69
C ASN A 294 13.97 -4.36 -8.93
N PRO A 295 12.71 -3.94 -8.70
CA PRO A 295 12.44 -2.67 -8.02
C PRO A 295 13.00 -2.63 -6.59
N LEU A 296 12.77 -3.68 -5.78
CA LEU A 296 13.21 -3.71 -4.39
C LEU A 296 14.75 -3.78 -4.30
N SER A 297 15.40 -4.61 -5.12
CA SER A 297 16.86 -4.75 -5.09
C SER A 297 17.58 -3.47 -5.54
N ARG A 298 17.07 -2.81 -6.60
CA ARG A 298 17.63 -1.53 -7.08
C ARG A 298 17.48 -0.42 -6.05
N PHE A 299 16.32 -0.32 -5.42
CA PHE A 299 16.07 0.70 -4.40
C PHE A 299 16.88 0.43 -3.12
N LEU A 300 17.05 -0.83 -2.72
CA LEU A 300 17.91 -1.21 -1.61
C LEU A 300 19.39 -0.90 -1.88
N LEU A 301 19.90 -1.17 -3.10
CA LEU A 301 21.26 -0.79 -3.49
C LEU A 301 21.45 0.74 -3.42
N PHE A 302 20.49 1.51 -3.93
CA PHE A 302 20.53 2.98 -3.85
C PHE A 302 20.59 3.45 -2.39
N ARG A 303 19.67 2.96 -1.54
CA ARG A 303 19.65 3.27 -0.11
C ARG A 303 20.96 2.91 0.58
N ASN A 304 21.50 1.73 0.32
CA ASN A 304 22.74 1.27 0.97
C ASN A 304 23.95 2.10 0.52
N TYR A 305 24.01 2.50 -0.75
CA TYR A 305 25.03 3.42 -1.22
C TYR A 305 24.97 4.76 -0.47
N MET A 306 23.76 5.33 -0.33
CA MET A 306 23.54 6.58 0.44
C MET A 306 23.99 6.44 1.89
N GLN A 307 23.65 5.32 2.53
CA GLN A 307 23.96 5.07 3.93
C GLN A 307 25.46 4.83 4.17
N PHE A 308 26.14 4.06 3.32
CA PHE A 308 27.46 3.52 3.64
C PHE A 308 28.62 4.24 2.93
N VAL A 309 28.36 4.82 1.75
CA VAL A 309 29.40 5.23 0.79
C VAL A 309 29.34 6.71 0.45
N PHE A 310 28.16 7.24 0.13
CA PHE A 310 28.00 8.55 -0.51
C PHE A 310 28.80 9.66 0.17
N GLU A 311 28.70 9.82 1.49
CA GLU A 311 29.40 10.90 2.20
C GLU A 311 30.93 10.76 2.18
N LYS A 312 31.42 9.51 2.20
CA LYS A 312 32.86 9.23 2.25
C LYS A 312 33.52 9.41 0.89
N GLU A 313 32.84 8.93 -0.16
CA GLU A 313 33.43 8.78 -1.48
C GLU A 313 33.08 9.92 -2.43
N ARG A 314 31.91 10.58 -2.32
CA ARG A 314 31.41 11.54 -3.35
C ARG A 314 32.45 12.59 -3.77
N LYS A 315 33.27 13.10 -2.84
CA LYS A 315 34.28 14.13 -3.12
C LYS A 315 35.38 13.65 -4.08
N TYR A 316 35.63 12.34 -4.15
CA TYR A 316 36.61 11.73 -5.03
C TYR A 316 36.00 11.25 -6.36
N GLN A 317 34.68 11.32 -6.51
CA GLN A 317 33.98 10.75 -7.65
C GLN A 317 33.59 11.81 -8.71
N PRO A 318 33.95 11.62 -9.99
CA PRO A 318 33.57 12.50 -11.09
C PRO A 318 32.06 12.80 -11.20
N TYR A 319 31.20 11.83 -10.87
CA TYR A 319 29.75 12.01 -10.95
C TYR A 319 29.26 13.13 -10.02
N ALA A 320 29.88 13.30 -8.86
CA ALA A 320 29.49 14.28 -7.85
C ALA A 320 30.22 15.63 -7.96
N HIS A 321 31.34 15.69 -8.69
CA HIS A 321 32.14 16.90 -8.84
C HIS A 321 31.29 18.12 -9.28
N ARG A 322 31.29 19.18 -8.47
CA ARG A 322 30.52 20.43 -8.65
C ARG A 322 28.98 20.27 -8.69
N ARG A 323 28.43 19.11 -8.30
CA ARG A 323 26.98 18.84 -8.34
C ARG A 323 26.40 18.48 -6.98
N PHE A 324 27.01 17.51 -6.31
CA PHE A 324 26.52 16.95 -5.04
C PHE A 324 27.50 17.27 -3.91
N ASN A 325 27.56 18.56 -3.56
CA ASN A 325 28.45 19.10 -2.54
C ASN A 325 27.96 18.78 -1.11
N GLU A 326 28.62 19.32 -0.08
CA GLU A 326 28.28 19.07 1.33
C GLU A 326 26.84 19.48 1.70
N ASP A 327 26.29 20.50 1.03
CA ASP A 327 24.94 20.99 1.31
C ASP A 327 23.85 20.21 0.58
N PHE A 328 24.20 19.35 -0.39
CA PHE A 328 23.23 18.59 -1.19
C PHE A 328 22.31 17.72 -0.32
N ARG A 329 22.85 17.02 0.69
CA ARG A 329 22.02 16.23 1.63
C ARG A 329 21.15 17.08 2.55
N LYS A 330 21.42 18.40 2.63
CA LYS A 330 20.63 19.32 3.44
C LYS A 330 19.38 19.81 2.70
N GLU A 331 19.34 19.66 1.38
CA GLU A 331 18.18 19.98 0.54
C GLU A 331 16.95 19.20 1.01
N ASN A 332 15.79 19.87 1.05
CA ASN A 332 14.58 19.30 1.64
C ASN A 332 14.17 18.01 0.93
N SER A 333 14.22 17.97 -0.41
CA SER A 333 13.83 16.79 -1.16
C SER A 333 14.73 15.58 -0.87
N ILE A 334 16.04 15.81 -0.67
CA ILE A 334 17.02 14.76 -0.37
C ILE A 334 16.83 14.22 1.05
N LYS A 335 16.55 15.08 2.03
CA LYS A 335 16.13 14.63 3.37
C LYS A 335 14.88 13.77 3.32
N LYS A 336 13.90 14.16 2.49
CA LYS A 336 12.64 13.41 2.31
C LYS A 336 12.88 12.06 1.63
N LEU A 337 13.77 11.99 0.64
CA LEU A 337 14.24 10.75 0.03
C LEU A 337 14.91 9.82 1.06
N GLU A 338 15.82 10.34 1.88
CA GLU A 338 16.49 9.55 2.91
C GLU A 338 15.54 9.06 3.99
N SER A 339 14.54 9.87 4.35
CA SER A 339 13.45 9.44 5.22
C SER A 339 12.66 8.28 4.62
N LEU A 340 12.32 8.33 3.32
CA LEU A 340 11.66 7.21 2.63
C LEU A 340 12.54 5.97 2.57
N GLN A 341 13.83 6.14 2.28
CA GLN A 341 14.81 5.07 2.29
C GLN A 341 14.96 4.41 3.67
N SER A 342 14.89 5.18 4.75
CA SER A 342 14.86 4.66 6.12
C SER A 342 13.57 3.89 6.38
N SER A 343 12.41 4.46 6.05
CA SER A 343 11.12 3.77 6.22
C SER A 343 11.05 2.47 5.41
N PHE A 344 11.58 2.46 4.19
CA PHE A 344 11.69 1.26 3.38
C PHE A 344 12.56 0.18 4.03
N PHE A 345 13.71 0.56 4.60
CA PHE A 345 14.57 -0.38 5.32
C PHE A 345 13.90 -0.92 6.59
N THR A 346 13.22 -0.06 7.35
CA THR A 346 12.42 -0.47 8.51
C THR A 346 11.32 -1.45 8.11
N TRP A 347 10.58 -1.16 7.03
CA TRP A 347 9.53 -2.03 6.50
C TRP A 347 10.06 -3.43 6.12
N LEU A 348 11.24 -3.52 5.49
CA LEU A 348 11.90 -4.81 5.24
C LEU A 348 12.28 -5.55 6.54
N ARG A 349 12.77 -4.82 7.55
CA ARG A 349 13.14 -5.39 8.87
C ARG A 349 11.93 -5.88 9.64
N GLU A 350 10.83 -5.13 9.61
CA GLU A 350 9.56 -5.51 10.22
C GLU A 350 9.05 -6.84 9.66
N MET A 351 9.03 -6.98 8.32
CA MET A 351 8.65 -8.23 7.65
C MET A 351 9.63 -9.39 7.92
N GLU A 352 10.93 -9.11 8.06
CA GLU A 352 11.94 -10.13 8.42
C GLU A 352 11.78 -10.64 9.87
N ASN A 353 11.22 -9.81 10.76
CA ASN A 353 11.04 -10.11 12.18
C ASN A 353 9.68 -10.73 12.51
N GLN A 354 8.82 -10.98 11.52
CA GLN A 354 7.56 -11.69 11.71
C GLN A 354 7.79 -13.18 12.02
N ASN A 355 6.78 -13.86 12.58
CA ASN A 355 6.81 -15.32 12.77
C ASN A 355 6.96 -16.04 11.42
N ARG A 356 6.14 -15.66 10.43
CA ARG A 356 6.38 -15.97 9.02
C ARG A 356 7.16 -14.84 8.38
N ARG A 357 8.46 -15.07 8.21
CA ARG A 357 9.42 -14.06 7.76
C ARG A 357 9.27 -13.86 6.26
N PHE A 358 9.36 -12.61 5.82
CA PHE A 358 9.77 -12.32 4.45
C PHE A 358 11.15 -11.70 4.49
N SER A 359 12.16 -12.50 4.15
CA SER A 359 13.57 -12.10 4.22
C SER A 359 14.29 -12.46 2.91
N PRO A 360 13.92 -11.84 1.78
CA PRO A 360 14.62 -12.04 0.51
C PRO A 360 16.00 -11.37 0.48
N PHE A 361 16.31 -10.53 1.47
CA PHE A 361 17.54 -9.74 1.53
C PHE A 361 18.35 -10.07 2.78
N ASN A 362 19.67 -10.03 2.66
CA ASN A 362 20.58 -9.95 3.79
C ASN A 362 20.75 -8.48 4.20
N LEU A 363 20.01 -8.03 5.22
CA LEU A 363 19.98 -6.62 5.63
C LEU A 363 21.17 -6.20 6.51
N SER A 364 22.01 -7.14 6.95
CA SER A 364 23.19 -6.86 7.77
C SER A 364 24.49 -6.71 6.98
N THR A 365 24.48 -7.05 5.69
CA THR A 365 25.65 -6.96 4.83
C THR A 365 25.97 -5.51 4.43
N ASN A 366 27.27 -5.23 4.36
CA ASN A 366 27.80 -3.99 3.79
C ASN A 366 28.34 -4.20 2.36
N ASN A 367 28.02 -5.33 1.73
CA ASN A 367 28.43 -5.64 0.37
C ASN A 367 27.35 -5.18 -0.63
N ALA A 368 27.77 -4.45 -1.66
CA ALA A 368 26.92 -3.90 -2.70
C ALA A 368 26.21 -4.96 -3.57
N PHE A 369 26.67 -6.21 -3.55
CA PHE A 369 26.16 -7.27 -4.44
C PHE A 369 25.87 -8.59 -3.73
N ASP A 370 26.09 -8.67 -2.41
CA ASP A 370 25.81 -9.85 -1.59
C ASP A 370 24.75 -9.51 -0.55
N PHE A 371 23.64 -8.93 -1.03
CA PHE A 371 22.51 -8.50 -0.21
C PHE A 371 21.19 -9.16 -0.60
N VAL A 372 21.12 -9.91 -1.70
CA VAL A 372 19.96 -10.73 -2.05
C VAL A 372 20.25 -12.17 -1.70
N LYS A 373 19.34 -12.81 -0.97
CA LYS A 373 19.47 -14.21 -0.57
C LYS A 373 19.06 -15.15 -1.71
N GLY A 374 19.65 -16.35 -1.69
CA GLY A 374 19.38 -17.42 -2.65
C GLY A 374 20.18 -17.27 -3.95
N ASP A 375 20.12 -18.31 -4.78
CA ASP A 375 20.86 -18.40 -6.05
C ASP A 375 20.19 -17.63 -7.18
N ILE A 376 20.05 -16.31 -7.00
CA ILE A 376 19.35 -15.44 -7.95
C ILE A 376 20.37 -14.64 -8.77
N SER A 377 20.39 -14.86 -10.08
CA SER A 377 21.30 -14.14 -10.98
C SER A 377 20.79 -12.73 -11.27
N LEU A 378 21.14 -11.79 -10.38
CA LEU A 378 20.75 -10.38 -10.49
C LEU A 378 21.82 -9.52 -11.14
N ILE A 379 23.07 -9.84 -10.84
CA ILE A 379 24.21 -9.00 -11.15
C ILE A 379 24.52 -9.18 -12.61
N THR A 380 24.35 -8.12 -13.41
CA THR A 380 24.78 -8.13 -14.80
C THR A 380 26.26 -8.49 -14.86
N LYS A 381 26.62 -9.43 -15.74
CA LYS A 381 28.03 -9.79 -15.95
C LYS A 381 28.78 -8.51 -16.35
N PRO A 382 29.89 -8.16 -15.69
CA PRO A 382 30.65 -6.98 -16.05
C PRO A 382 31.10 -7.03 -17.50
N ILE A 383 31.25 -5.87 -18.12
CA ILE A 383 32.05 -5.76 -19.34
C ILE A 383 33.46 -6.27 -18.97
N TRP A 384 34.07 -7.08 -19.83
CA TRP A 384 35.29 -7.87 -19.53
C TRP A 384 36.43 -7.02 -18.90
N SER A 385 36.51 -5.73 -19.23
CA SER A 385 37.45 -4.76 -18.66
C SER A 385 37.18 -4.33 -17.20
N ASP A 386 35.92 -4.28 -16.77
CA ASP A 386 35.53 -3.81 -15.43
C ASP A 386 35.70 -4.90 -14.37
N ASN A 387 35.56 -6.17 -14.79
CA ASN A 387 35.61 -7.37 -13.94
C ASN A 387 36.94 -7.54 -13.19
N ILE A 388 38.02 -6.93 -13.70
CA ILE A 388 39.38 -7.04 -13.16
C ILE A 388 39.73 -5.85 -12.26
N ARG A 389 39.10 -4.67 -12.46
CA ARG A 389 39.57 -3.40 -11.89
C ARG A 389 38.77 -2.89 -10.69
N TYR A 390 37.46 -3.13 -10.63
CA TYR A 390 36.60 -2.55 -9.59
C TYR A 390 35.79 -3.63 -8.85
N LYS A 391 35.85 -3.61 -7.52
CA LYS A 391 35.15 -4.56 -6.63
C LYS A 391 34.16 -3.84 -5.73
N ASN A 392 33.06 -4.51 -5.37
CA ASN A 392 32.08 -4.02 -4.39
C ASN A 392 31.62 -2.58 -4.69
N TRP A 393 31.61 -1.66 -3.72
CA TRP A 393 31.18 -0.27 -3.89
C TRP A 393 31.94 0.50 -4.98
N ALA A 394 33.23 0.22 -5.22
CA ALA A 394 33.98 0.86 -6.30
C ALA A 394 33.42 0.55 -7.69
N ARG A 395 32.73 -0.60 -7.85
CA ARG A 395 32.00 -0.91 -9.08
C ARG A 395 30.74 -0.06 -9.22
N VAL A 396 30.07 0.24 -8.12
CA VAL A 396 28.90 1.16 -8.10
C VAL A 396 29.36 2.58 -8.45
N ASP A 397 30.46 3.05 -7.87
CA ASP A 397 31.08 4.34 -8.22
C ASP A 397 31.44 4.44 -9.69
N ASN A 398 32.13 3.41 -10.24
CA ASN A 398 32.48 3.36 -11.65
C ASN A 398 31.24 3.45 -12.55
N GLU A 399 30.16 2.77 -12.17
CA GLU A 399 28.92 2.83 -12.92
C GLU A 399 28.23 4.20 -12.83
N LEU A 400 28.20 4.84 -11.65
CA LEU A 400 27.71 6.21 -11.49
C LEU A 400 28.52 7.19 -12.36
N ASN A 401 29.85 7.06 -12.36
CA ASN A 401 30.75 7.86 -13.21
C ASN A 401 30.52 7.62 -14.71
N ARG A 402 30.11 6.42 -15.11
CA ARG A 402 29.73 6.13 -16.50
C ARG A 402 28.40 6.77 -16.86
N GLN A 403 27.41 6.66 -15.99
CA GLN A 403 26.02 7.08 -16.26
C GLN A 403 25.81 8.59 -16.18
N ILE A 404 26.60 9.34 -15.39
CA ILE A 404 26.46 10.81 -15.29
C ILE A 404 26.57 11.52 -16.64
N SER A 405 27.40 11.01 -17.55
CA SER A 405 27.56 11.54 -18.91
C SER A 405 26.30 11.38 -19.77
N LYS A 406 25.44 10.42 -19.43
CA LYS A 406 24.18 10.07 -20.13
C LYS A 406 22.95 10.69 -19.48
N THR A 407 23.11 11.41 -18.36
CA THR A 407 22.03 12.17 -17.74
C THR A 407 21.89 13.53 -18.42
N ASP A 408 20.64 13.99 -18.56
CA ASP A 408 20.37 15.31 -19.11
C ASP A 408 20.95 16.41 -18.20
N LYS A 409 21.68 17.35 -18.82
CA LYS A 409 22.31 18.48 -18.13
C LYS A 409 21.32 19.60 -17.79
N ALA A 410 20.14 19.61 -18.42
CA ALA A 410 19.07 20.56 -18.11
C ALA A 410 18.33 20.24 -16.80
N LEU A 411 18.44 18.99 -16.31
CA LEU A 411 17.89 18.61 -15.01
C LEU A 411 18.62 19.33 -13.87
N GLY A 412 17.84 19.86 -12.92
CA GLY A 412 18.36 20.31 -11.63
C GLY A 412 19.06 19.16 -10.88
N ASN A 413 19.92 19.50 -9.92
CA ASN A 413 20.77 18.51 -9.24
C ASN A 413 19.95 17.38 -8.58
N GLU A 414 18.86 17.70 -7.88
CA GLU A 414 17.98 16.72 -7.22
C GLU A 414 17.37 15.72 -8.22
N SER A 415 16.78 16.23 -9.31
CA SER A 415 16.20 15.41 -10.38
C SER A 415 17.25 14.56 -11.09
N ARG A 416 18.40 15.16 -11.39
CA ARG A 416 19.53 14.49 -12.04
C ARG A 416 20.13 13.39 -11.16
N PHE A 417 20.09 13.56 -9.85
CA PHE A 417 20.54 12.57 -8.87
C PHE A 417 19.68 11.30 -8.93
N LEU A 418 18.35 11.46 -8.91
CA LEU A 418 17.41 10.34 -9.02
C LEU A 418 17.58 9.59 -10.36
N GLU A 419 17.68 10.32 -11.47
CA GLU A 419 17.95 9.75 -12.79
C GLU A 419 19.28 8.99 -12.85
N LEU A 420 20.35 9.56 -12.29
CA LEU A 420 21.66 8.94 -12.24
C LEU A 420 21.62 7.60 -11.48
N PHE A 421 21.04 7.60 -10.28
CA PHE A 421 20.99 6.42 -9.44
C PHE A 421 20.07 5.34 -10.01
N TYR A 422 18.96 5.71 -10.64
CA TYR A 422 18.13 4.75 -11.36
C TYR A 422 18.92 4.07 -12.49
N ARG A 423 19.58 4.85 -13.35
CA ARG A 423 20.38 4.28 -14.46
C ARG A 423 21.49 3.35 -13.98
N ALA A 424 22.20 3.76 -12.93
CA ALA A 424 23.29 2.96 -12.39
C ALA A 424 22.77 1.65 -11.79
N THR A 425 21.73 1.71 -10.96
CA THR A 425 21.13 0.52 -10.34
C THR A 425 20.47 -0.39 -11.37
N GLU A 426 19.79 0.15 -12.39
CA GLU A 426 19.26 -0.61 -13.53
C GLU A 426 20.36 -1.34 -14.29
N SER A 427 21.50 -0.68 -14.54
CA SER A 427 22.61 -1.32 -15.25
C SER A 427 23.29 -2.41 -14.43
N LEU A 428 23.31 -2.31 -13.10
CA LEU A 428 23.99 -3.25 -12.20
C LEU A 428 23.10 -4.44 -11.81
N ILE A 429 21.80 -4.20 -11.66
CA ILE A 429 20.81 -5.18 -11.19
C ILE A 429 19.77 -5.36 -12.27
N ASN A 430 19.80 -6.52 -12.91
CA ASN A 430 18.84 -6.89 -13.93
C ASN A 430 18.53 -8.38 -13.88
N PHE A 431 17.58 -8.73 -13.03
CA PHE A 431 16.93 -10.03 -13.05
C PHE A 431 16.20 -10.21 -14.38
N LYS A 432 16.50 -11.32 -15.06
CA LYS A 432 15.75 -11.81 -16.22
C LYS A 432 15.07 -13.10 -15.78
N SER A 433 13.77 -13.02 -15.55
CA SER A 433 12.89 -14.18 -15.37
C SER A 433 12.85 -15.01 -16.64
#